data_AF-L8X3K0-F1
#
_entry.id   AF-L8X3K0-F1
#
_cell.length_a   1.000
_cell.length_b   1.000
_cell.length_c   1.000
_cell.angle_alpha   90.00
_cell.angle_beta   90.00
_cell.angle_gamma   90.00
#
_symmetry.space_group_name_H-M   'P 1'
#
loop_
_entity.id
_entity.type
_entity.pdbx_description
1 polymer ?
#
loop_
_entity_poly.entity_id
_entity_poly.type
_entity_poly.pdbx_seq_one_letter_code
_entity_poly.pdbx_strand_id
1 'polypeptide(L)' 'MLTRWIMVLEAGRIIEFDSPAALLQKESGAFKSLVDESGDRDSLYAMAGCQV' A
#
# COMPACT_ATOMS: atom_id res chain seq x y z
N MET A 1 -11.81 -16.19 -3.21
CA MET A 1 -10.59 -16.89 -2.74
C MET A 1 -9.36 -16.27 -3.41
N LEU A 2 -8.89 -15.12 -2.91
CA LEU A 2 -7.54 -14.59 -3.20
C LEU A 2 -7.15 -13.61 -2.08
N THR A 3 -6.29 -14.06 -1.16
CA THR A 3 -5.80 -13.32 0.02
C THR A 3 -4.46 -12.68 -0.29
N ARG A 4 -4.43 -11.53 -0.97
CA ARG A 4 -3.18 -10.77 -1.16
C ARG A 4 -3.09 -9.66 -0.12
N TRP A 5 -2.39 -9.99 0.96
CA TRP A 5 -2.05 -9.04 2.02
C TRP A 5 -0.63 -8.52 1.82
N ILE A 6 -0.40 -7.28 2.20
CA ILE A 6 0.90 -6.60 2.11
C ILE A 6 1.43 -6.39 3.52
N MET A 7 2.70 -6.75 3.73
CA MET A 7 3.46 -6.41 4.94
C MET A 7 4.43 -5.28 4.62
N VAL A 8 4.39 -4.21 5.41
CA VAL A 8 5.36 -3.12 5.36
C VAL A 8 6.31 -3.26 6.55
N LEU A 9 7.61 -3.26 6.24
CA LEU A 9 8.68 -3.45 7.21
C LEU A 9 9.51 -2.17 7.30
N GLU A 10 9.82 -1.76 8.52
CA GLU A 10 10.75 -0.68 8.80
C GLU A 10 11.72 -1.12 9.90
N ALA A 11 13.02 -0.99 9.64
CA ALA A 11 14.08 -1.42 10.56
C ALA A 11 13.91 -2.85 11.12
N GLY A 12 13.41 -3.78 10.30
CA GLY A 12 13.18 -5.18 10.68
C GLY A 12 11.91 -5.43 11.50
N ARG A 13 11.02 -4.44 11.65
CA ARG A 13 9.74 -4.56 12.36
C ARG A 13 8.58 -4.39 11.38
N ILE A 14 7.50 -5.14 11.58
CA ILE A 14 6.25 -4.94 10.84
C ILE A 14 5.60 -3.68 11.37
N ILE A 15 5.46 -2.68 10.52
CA ILE A 15 4.79 -1.42 10.87
C ILE A 15 3.37 -1.35 10.30
N GLU A 16 3.09 -2.03 9.19
CA GLU A 16 1.75 -2.14 8.61
C GLU A 16 1.51 -3.53 8.02
N PHE A 17 0.28 -4.04 8.15
CA PHE A 17 -0.14 -5.30 7.55
C PHE A 17 -1.64 -5.27 7.24
N ASP A 18 -1.98 -5.14 5.96
CA ASP A 18 -3.38 -5.18 5.51
C ASP A 18 -3.44 -5.42 3.98
N SER A 19 -4.64 -5.39 3.42
CA SER A 19 -4.89 -5.31 1.99
C SER A 19 -4.35 -4.01 1.37
N PRO A 20 -3.94 -4.04 0.09
CA PRO A 20 -3.40 -2.86 -0.60
C PRO A 20 -4.35 -1.65 -0.53
N ALA A 21 -5.65 -1.86 -0.72
CA ALA A 21 -6.65 -0.79 -0.67
C ALA A 21 -6.78 -0.16 0.73
N ALA A 22 -6.73 -0.97 1.80
CA ALA A 22 -6.77 -0.46 3.17
C ALA A 22 -5.50 0.35 3.51
N LEU A 23 -4.34 -0.12 3.07
CA LEU A 23 -3.07 0.57 3.28
C LEU A 23 -2.99 1.91 2.52
N LEU A 24 -3.53 1.99 1.30
CA LEU A 24 -3.55 3.22 0.50
C LEU A 24 -4.53 4.28 1.02
N GLN A 25 -5.60 3.88 1.70
CA GLN A 25 -6.56 4.82 2.29
C GLN A 25 -6.05 5.49 3.57
N LYS A 26 -4.95 5.00 4.14
CA LYS A 26 -4.38 5.55 5.37
C LYS A 26 -3.64 6.84 5.07
N GLU A 27 -4.15 7.97 5.57
CA GLU A 27 -3.64 9.32 5.24
C GLU A 27 -2.13 9.48 5.46
N SER A 28 -1.59 8.87 6.51
CA SER A 28 -0.15 8.85 6.83
C SER A 28 0.43 7.42 6.85
N GLY A 29 -0.04 6.56 5.93
CA GLY A 29 0.44 5.19 5.82
C GLY A 29 1.81 5.11 5.14
N ALA A 30 2.70 4.29 5.68
CA ALA A 30 4.05 4.10 5.12
C ALA A 30 3.97 3.50 3.70
N PHE A 31 3.06 2.55 3.49
CA PHE A 31 2.80 2.01 2.15
C PHE A 31 2.37 3.08 1.16
N LYS A 32 1.47 3.98 1.57
CA LYS A 32 0.96 5.06 0.73
C LYS A 32 2.08 6.02 0.33
N SER A 33 2.92 6.45 1.27
CA SER A 33 4.06 7.32 0.97
C SER A 33 5.01 6.70 -0.07
N LEU A 34 5.32 5.40 0.07
CA LEU A 34 6.17 4.68 -0.90
C LEU A 34 5.55 4.63 -2.31
N VAL A 35 4.22 4.52 -2.38
CA VAL A 35 3.49 4.51 -3.66
C VAL A 35 3.38 5.91 -4.25
N ASP A 36 3.14 6.92 -3.44
CA ASP A 36 3.01 8.32 -3.87
C ASP A 36 4.35 8.89 -4.35
N GLU A 37 5.47 8.46 -3.76
CA GLU A 37 6.84 8.80 -4.18
C GLU A 37 7.31 8.01 -5.41
N SER A 38 6.57 6.97 -5.82
CA SER A 38 6.89 6.16 -7.00
C SER A 38 6.46 6.83 -8.29
N GLY A 39 7.27 6.67 -9.35
CA GLY A 39 6.90 7.06 -10.71
C GLY A 39 5.68 6.29 -11.27
N ASP A 40 5.35 5.14 -10.69
CA ASP A 40 4.27 4.25 -11.12
C ASP A 40 2.97 4.40 -10.30
N ARG A 41 2.83 5.50 -9.55
CA ARG A 41 1.71 5.76 -8.62
C ARG A 41 0.35 5.33 -9.19
N ASP A 42 -0.07 5.90 -10.32
CA ASP A 42 -1.41 5.64 -10.89
C ASP A 42 -1.64 4.15 -11.22
N SER A 43 -0.60 3.45 -11.70
CA SER A 43 -0.67 2.01 -11.97
C SER A 43 -0.80 1.19 -10.69
N LEU A 44 -0.07 1.58 -9.64
CA LEU A 44 -0.12 0.92 -8.34
C LEU A 44 -1.48 1.10 -7.65
N TYR A 45 -2.07 2.30 -7.73
CA TYR A 45 -3.43 2.57 -7.24
C TYR A 45 -4.48 1.74 -7.98
N ALA A 46 -4.39 1.68 -9.32
CA ALA A 46 -5.29 0.86 -10.14
C ALA A 46 -5.19 -0.64 -9.81
N MET A 47 -3.98 -1.17 -9.61
CA MET A 47 -3.76 -2.56 -9.22
C MET A 47 -4.29 -2.90 -7.81
N ALA A 48 -4.30 -1.92 -6.92
CA ALA A 48 -4.86 -2.06 -5.58
C ALA A 48 -6.40 -2.07 -5.55
N GLY A 49 -7.06 -1.81 -6.70
CA GLY A 49 -8.51 -1.67 -6.78
C GLY A 49 -9.02 -0.34 -6.21
N CYS A 50 -8.12 0.60 -5.90
CA CYS A 50 -8.47 1.99 -5.60
C CYS A 50 -8.47 2.75 -6.93
N GLN A 51 -9.65 2.89 -7.54
CA GLN A 51 -9.82 3.82 -8.64
C GLN A 51 -9.72 5.23 -8.05
N VAL A 52 -8.61 5.93 -8.30
CA VAL A 52 -8.45 7.37 -8.06
C VAL A 52 -9.24 8.17 -9.08
#